data_AF-A0A6J8A5Q2-F1
#
_entry.id   AF-A0A6J8A5Q2-F1
#
_cell.length_a   1.000
_cell.length_b   1.000
_cell.length_c   1.000
_cell.angle_alpha   90.00
_cell.angle_beta   90.00
_cell.angle_gamma   90.00
#
_symmetry.space_group_name_H-M   'P 1'
#
loop_
_entity.id
_entity.type
_entity.pdbx_description
1 polymer ?
#
loop_
_entity_poly.entity_id
_entity_poly.type
_entity_poly.pdbx_seq_one_letter_code
_entity_poly.pdbx_strand_id
1 'polypeptide(L)'
;MDNVVIKSVECLNVFEAFVNSLMVTSKISENLEKATRGQHFNVNWKKARSVLITASVMGKFVKRKKLEPDNLVKKLCGYITIPDAVKSLQYGRKNEAVAIGDYTGSHLKTCDDVRIESCGLLVNPTYPYLGASIDGLVVCSKCGTGIVEVKCSYGSDVNDKPWRNMLPIECEKDKKFFCIETDSKLYLDEYHNYMYQVQGQLALYELDWTDFVV
;
A
#
# COMPACT_ATOMS: atom_id res chain seq x y z
N MET A 1 12.35 -32.38 -9.40
CA MET A 1 11.43 -31.26 -9.16
C MET A 1 10.38 -31.38 -10.22
N ASP A 2 9.13 -31.61 -9.83
CA ASP A 2 8.03 -31.71 -10.80
C ASP A 2 7.87 -30.34 -11.46
N ASN A 3 8.13 -30.28 -12.77
CA ASN A 3 8.01 -29.05 -13.55
C ASN A 3 6.53 -28.74 -13.71
N VAL A 4 5.97 -27.97 -12.76
CA VAL A 4 4.60 -27.44 -12.87
C VAL A 4 4.55 -26.50 -14.06
N VAL A 5 3.88 -26.92 -15.13
CA VAL A 5 3.64 -26.06 -16.29
C VAL A 5 2.44 -25.17 -15.96
N ILE A 6 2.69 -23.97 -15.42
CA ILE A 6 1.65 -23.04 -14.93
C ILE A 6 0.59 -22.70 -16.01
N LYS A 7 0.96 -22.80 -17.29
CA LYS A 7 0.07 -22.57 -18.44
C LYS A 7 -0.61 -23.84 -18.97
N SER A 8 -0.46 -24.98 -18.30
CA SER A 8 -1.19 -26.19 -18.69
C SER A 8 -2.69 -26.02 -18.42
N VAL A 9 -3.50 -26.71 -19.22
CA VAL A 9 -4.96 -26.74 -19.04
C VAL A 9 -5.33 -27.18 -17.61
N GLU A 10 -4.61 -28.17 -17.07
CA GLU A 10 -4.82 -28.65 -15.71
C GLU A 10 -4.57 -27.56 -14.66
N CYS A 11 -3.45 -26.83 -14.75
CA CYS A 11 -3.14 -25.74 -13.81
C CYS A 11 -4.16 -24.60 -13.91
N LEU A 12 -4.58 -24.25 -15.13
CA LEU A 12 -5.60 -23.22 -15.35
C LEU A 12 -6.95 -23.63 -14.76
N ASN A 13 -7.38 -24.88 -14.96
CA ASN A 13 -8.62 -25.40 -14.39
C ASN A 13 -8.60 -25.37 -12.84
N VAL A 14 -7.48 -25.78 -12.23
CA VAL A 14 -7.32 -25.73 -10.77
C VAL A 14 -7.36 -24.30 -10.26
N PHE A 15 -6.69 -23.37 -10.96
CA PHE A 15 -6.71 -21.95 -10.62
C PHE A 15 -8.10 -21.34 -10.73
N GLU A 16 -8.82 -21.58 -11.83
CA GLU A 16 -10.19 -21.11 -12.02
C GLU A 16 -11.14 -21.67 -10.97
N ALA A 17 -11.06 -22.98 -10.68
CA ALA A 17 -11.86 -23.60 -9.63
C ALA A 17 -11.58 -22.97 -8.26
N PHE A 18 -10.31 -22.71 -7.93
CA PHE A 18 -9.93 -22.02 -6.70
C PHE A 18 -10.51 -20.60 -6.67
N VAL A 19 -10.29 -19.78 -7.70
CA VAL A 19 -10.79 -18.40 -7.74
C VAL A 19 -12.30 -18.34 -7.65
N ASN A 20 -13.00 -19.22 -8.37
CA ASN A 20 -14.47 -19.29 -8.35
C ASN A 20 -15.02 -19.81 -7.02
N SER A 21 -14.21 -20.51 -6.22
CA SER A 21 -14.61 -20.93 -4.87
C SER A 21 -14.50 -19.81 -3.83
N LEU A 22 -13.77 -18.73 -4.13
CA LEU A 22 -13.64 -17.60 -3.23
C LEU A 22 -14.91 -16.75 -3.26
N MET A 23 -15.62 -16.68 -2.14
CA MET A 23 -16.79 -15.84 -2.00
C MET A 23 -16.62 -14.86 -0.85
N VAL A 24 -16.54 -13.57 -1.17
CA VAL A 24 -16.57 -12.46 -0.21
C VAL A 24 -17.71 -11.55 -0.59
N THR A 25 -18.66 -11.35 0.32
CA THR A 25 -19.74 -10.38 0.14
C THR A 25 -19.27 -8.99 0.57
N SER A 26 -19.94 -7.94 0.09
CA SER A 26 -19.69 -6.58 0.58
C SER A 26 -19.81 -6.49 2.10
N LYS A 27 -20.74 -7.25 2.71
CA LYS A 27 -20.90 -7.27 4.16
C LYS A 27 -19.72 -7.91 4.90
N ILE A 28 -19.15 -8.99 4.35
CA ILE A 28 -17.93 -9.60 4.89
C ILE A 28 -16.77 -8.61 4.78
N SER A 29 -16.63 -7.94 3.63
CA SER A 29 -15.58 -6.94 3.41
C SER A 29 -15.68 -5.77 4.40
N GLU A 30 -16.88 -5.19 4.58
CA GLU A 30 -17.12 -4.12 5.57
C GLU A 30 -16.77 -4.55 6.99
N ASN A 31 -17.18 -5.77 7.38
CA ASN A 31 -16.92 -6.27 8.72
C ASN A 31 -15.44 -6.54 8.93
N LEU A 32 -14.75 -7.05 7.91
CA LEU A 32 -13.30 -7.26 7.92
C LEU A 32 -12.56 -5.94 8.06
N GLU A 33 -12.92 -4.93 7.26
CA GLU A 33 -12.32 -3.58 7.35
C GLU A 33 -12.41 -3.06 8.78
N LYS A 34 -13.62 -3.03 9.36
CA LYS A 34 -13.85 -2.57 10.74
C LYS A 34 -13.05 -3.38 11.76
N ALA A 35 -13.05 -4.71 11.65
CA ALA A 35 -12.33 -5.60 12.57
C ALA A 35 -10.81 -5.52 12.45
N THR A 36 -10.29 -4.88 11.39
CA THR A 36 -8.86 -4.77 11.08
C THR A 36 -8.32 -3.33 11.15
N ARG A 37 -9.14 -2.34 11.54
CA ARG A 37 -8.70 -0.97 11.85
C ARG A 37 -7.60 -0.97 12.91
N GLY A 38 -6.69 0.00 12.82
CA GLY A 38 -5.46 0.06 13.64
C GLY A 38 -4.27 -0.70 13.05
N GLN A 39 -4.47 -1.36 11.89
CA GLN A 39 -3.45 -1.93 11.04
C GLN A 39 -2.37 -2.73 11.79
N HIS A 40 -1.14 -2.22 11.87
CA HIS A 40 -0.02 -2.89 12.52
C HIS A 40 -0.30 -3.28 13.98
N PHE A 41 -1.08 -2.49 14.71
CA PHE A 41 -1.43 -2.78 16.10
C PHE A 41 -2.56 -3.81 16.24
N ASN A 42 -3.19 -4.19 15.12
CA ASN A 42 -4.30 -5.12 15.08
C ASN A 42 -3.84 -6.51 14.59
N VAL A 43 -3.96 -7.53 15.45
CA VAL A 43 -3.59 -8.91 15.10
C VAL A 43 -4.48 -9.50 14.00
N ASN A 44 -5.76 -9.12 13.92
CA ASN A 44 -6.66 -9.56 12.86
C ASN A 44 -6.23 -9.01 11.51
N TRP A 45 -5.72 -7.78 11.48
CA TRP A 45 -5.15 -7.19 10.26
C TRP A 45 -3.94 -7.99 9.77
N LYS A 46 -3.03 -8.38 10.67
CA LYS A 46 -1.87 -9.21 10.32
C LYS A 46 -2.30 -10.57 9.75
N LYS A 47 -3.28 -11.22 10.37
CA LYS A 47 -3.83 -12.52 9.93
C LYS A 47 -4.57 -12.43 8.59
N ALA A 48 -5.44 -11.44 8.41
CA ALA A 48 -6.20 -11.27 7.18
C ALA A 48 -5.26 -10.99 5.99
N ARG A 49 -4.24 -10.16 6.18
CA ARG A 49 -3.29 -9.82 5.11
C ARG A 49 -2.36 -10.95 4.69
N SER A 50 -2.13 -11.96 5.52
CA SER A 50 -1.21 -13.05 5.18
C SER A 50 -1.75 -13.99 4.11
N VAL A 51 -3.03 -13.89 3.78
CA VAL A 51 -3.69 -14.71 2.74
C VAL A 51 -4.10 -13.88 1.51
N LEU A 52 -3.69 -12.62 1.44
CA LEU A 52 -4.09 -11.68 0.39
C LEU A 52 -2.89 -11.11 -0.36
N ILE A 53 -3.06 -10.86 -1.65
CA ILE A 53 -2.16 -10.01 -2.42
C ILE A 53 -2.55 -8.56 -2.12
N THR A 54 -1.72 -7.88 -1.32
CA THR A 54 -2.04 -6.51 -0.90
C THR A 54 -1.49 -5.44 -1.85
N ALA A 55 -2.13 -4.27 -1.91
CA ALA A 55 -1.66 -3.14 -2.73
C ALA A 55 -0.15 -2.84 -2.57
N SER A 56 0.37 -2.90 -1.34
CA SER A 56 1.80 -2.67 -1.02
C SER A 56 2.82 -3.58 -1.70
N VAL A 57 2.38 -4.71 -2.28
CA VAL A 57 3.25 -5.62 -3.05
C VAL A 57 2.99 -5.59 -4.56
N MET A 58 1.99 -4.84 -5.02
CA MET A 58 1.60 -4.81 -6.43
C MET A 58 2.73 -4.37 -7.35
N GLY A 59 3.54 -3.38 -6.98
CA GLY A 59 4.68 -2.97 -7.79
C GLY A 59 5.69 -4.10 -8.04
N LYS A 60 5.93 -4.95 -7.04
CA LYS A 60 6.81 -6.13 -7.20
C LYS A 60 6.16 -7.23 -8.03
N PHE A 61 4.84 -7.37 -7.92
CA PHE A 61 4.06 -8.35 -8.66
C PHE A 61 3.98 -7.99 -10.14
N VAL A 62 3.55 -6.77 -10.49
CA VAL A 62 3.39 -6.29 -11.87
C VAL A 62 4.71 -6.30 -12.65
N LYS A 63 5.82 -5.97 -12.00
CA LYS A 63 7.15 -5.97 -12.62
C LYS A 63 7.79 -7.36 -12.72
N ARG A 64 7.15 -8.39 -12.17
CA ARG A 64 7.72 -9.73 -12.11
C ARG A 64 7.74 -10.36 -13.50
N LYS A 65 8.93 -10.82 -13.93
CA LYS A 65 9.11 -11.59 -15.18
C LYS A 65 9.46 -13.07 -14.94
N LYS A 66 9.74 -13.46 -13.70
CA LYS A 66 10.18 -14.81 -13.31
C LYS A 66 8.99 -15.66 -12.88
N LEU A 67 8.95 -16.91 -13.36
CA LEU A 67 7.94 -17.89 -12.93
C LEU A 67 8.39 -18.65 -11.67
N GLU A 68 9.70 -18.81 -11.48
CA GLU A 68 10.22 -19.59 -10.34
C GLU A 68 9.90 -18.97 -8.98
N PRO A 69 9.54 -19.77 -7.96
CA PRO A 69 9.33 -19.27 -6.60
C PRO A 69 10.59 -18.58 -6.04
N ASP A 70 10.40 -17.41 -5.43
CA ASP A 70 11.47 -16.65 -4.77
C ASP A 70 11.01 -16.05 -3.44
N ASN A 71 11.77 -15.11 -2.90
CA ASN A 71 11.42 -14.44 -1.64
C ASN A 71 10.10 -13.66 -1.70
N LEU A 72 9.64 -13.20 -2.87
CA LEU A 72 8.32 -12.59 -3.00
C LEU A 72 7.24 -13.64 -2.78
N VAL A 73 7.34 -14.80 -3.44
CA VAL A 73 6.38 -15.90 -3.27
C VAL A 73 6.40 -16.41 -1.84
N LYS A 74 7.59 -16.60 -1.24
CA LYS A 74 7.71 -16.99 0.17
C LYS A 74 7.04 -15.99 1.12
N LYS A 75 7.18 -14.69 0.84
CA LYS A 75 6.52 -13.64 1.62
C LYS A 75 5.00 -13.68 1.46
N LEU A 76 4.50 -13.86 0.23
CA LEU A 76 3.06 -13.95 -0.05
C LEU A 76 2.43 -15.18 0.58
N CYS A 77 3.14 -16.31 0.63
CA CYS A 77 2.70 -17.53 1.31
C CYS A 77 2.88 -17.50 2.84
N GLY A 78 3.33 -16.38 3.42
CA GLY A 78 3.54 -16.27 4.86
C GLY A 78 4.75 -17.01 5.43
N TYR A 79 5.64 -17.55 4.59
CA TYR A 79 6.88 -18.21 5.03
C TYR A 79 7.95 -17.23 5.51
N ILE A 80 7.80 -15.94 5.23
CA ILE A 80 8.72 -14.89 5.67
C ILE A 80 7.92 -13.83 6.43
N THR A 81 8.25 -13.67 7.71
CA THR A 81 7.77 -12.55 8.54
C THR A 81 8.79 -11.43 8.53
N ILE A 82 8.31 -10.18 8.50
CA ILE A 82 9.20 -9.02 8.64
C ILE A 82 9.39 -8.76 10.14
N PRO A 83 10.64 -8.67 10.63
CA PRO A 83 10.88 -8.36 12.04
C PRO A 83 10.32 -6.99 12.43
N ASP A 84 9.73 -6.89 13.61
CA ASP A 84 9.23 -5.61 14.15
C ASP A 84 10.36 -4.62 14.50
N ALA A 85 11.60 -5.10 14.57
CA ALA A 85 12.81 -4.29 14.83
C ALA A 85 13.33 -3.53 13.59
N VAL A 86 12.67 -3.63 12.43
CA VAL A 86 13.10 -2.88 11.24
C VAL A 86 12.90 -1.38 11.48
N LYS A 87 14.02 -0.64 11.57
CA LYS A 87 14.03 0.79 11.94
C LYS A 87 13.15 1.66 11.04
N SER A 88 13.11 1.39 9.73
CA SER A 88 12.26 2.14 8.80
C SER A 88 10.77 1.95 9.07
N LEU A 89 10.35 0.74 9.45
CA LEU A 89 8.96 0.48 9.83
C LEU A 89 8.62 1.12 11.17
N GLN A 90 9.52 1.07 12.15
CA GLN A 90 9.32 1.75 13.43
C GLN A 90 9.21 3.27 13.26
N TYR A 91 10.06 3.84 12.39
CA TYR A 91 10.01 5.27 12.07
C TYR A 91 8.69 5.64 11.37
N GLY A 92 8.26 4.86 10.38
CA GLY A 92 6.95 5.04 9.74
C GLY A 92 5.81 5.05 10.76
N ARG A 93 5.68 3.96 11.54
CA ARG A 93 4.63 3.81 12.56
C ARG A 93 4.62 4.93 13.60
N LYS A 94 5.78 5.48 13.94
CA LYS A 94 5.90 6.57 14.93
C LYS A 94 5.43 7.91 14.37
N ASN A 95 5.67 8.19 13.09
CA ASN A 95 5.50 9.52 12.51
C ASN A 95 4.28 9.65 11.59
N GLU A 96 3.65 8.54 11.20
CA GLU A 96 2.47 8.52 10.31
C GLU A 96 1.34 9.42 10.82
N ALA A 97 0.98 9.31 12.11
CA ALA A 97 -0.06 10.14 12.70
C ALA A 97 0.29 11.64 12.70
N VAL A 98 1.57 11.98 12.85
CA VAL A 98 2.04 13.37 12.79
C VAL A 98 1.90 13.90 11.36
N ALA A 99 2.36 13.13 10.37
CA ALA A 99 2.26 13.49 8.96
C ALA A 99 0.79 13.63 8.49
N ILE A 100 -0.12 12.77 8.97
CA ILE A 100 -1.56 12.93 8.71
C ILE A 100 -2.09 14.24 9.33
N GLY A 101 -1.64 14.60 10.52
CA GLY A 101 -1.98 15.87 11.16
C GLY A 101 -1.51 17.08 10.36
N ASP A 102 -0.25 17.07 9.91
CA ASP A 102 0.32 18.13 9.09
C ASP A 102 -0.37 18.24 7.72
N TYR A 103 -0.68 17.11 7.09
CA TYR A 103 -1.50 17.04 5.88
C TYR A 103 -2.88 17.64 6.10
N THR A 104 -3.57 17.25 7.18
CA THR A 104 -4.91 17.74 7.53
C THR A 104 -4.90 19.27 7.69
N GLY A 105 -3.94 19.81 8.45
CA GLY A 105 -3.79 21.25 8.64
C GLY A 105 -3.44 21.99 7.35
N SER A 106 -2.70 21.36 6.43
CA SER A 106 -2.38 21.95 5.13
C SER A 106 -3.57 21.94 4.17
N HIS A 107 -4.35 20.85 4.16
CA HIS A 107 -5.55 20.72 3.34
C HIS A 107 -6.64 21.74 3.76
N LEU A 108 -6.79 21.99 5.06
CA LEU A 108 -7.71 23.01 5.60
C LEU A 108 -7.32 24.46 5.23
N LYS A 109 -6.10 24.71 4.75
CA LYS A 109 -5.73 26.04 4.24
C LYS A 109 -6.29 26.32 2.84
N THR A 110 -6.62 25.27 2.10
CA THR A 110 -7.10 25.36 0.70
C THR A 110 -8.56 24.93 0.55
N CYS A 111 -9.14 24.30 1.58
CA CYS A 111 -10.51 23.80 1.65
C CYS A 111 -11.17 24.19 2.98
N ASP A 112 -12.49 24.32 2.97
CA ASP A 112 -13.25 24.78 4.15
C ASP A 112 -13.42 23.68 5.23
N ASP A 113 -13.35 22.41 4.81
CA ASP A 113 -13.47 21.24 5.67
C ASP A 113 -12.58 20.09 5.18
N VAL A 114 -12.17 19.23 6.11
CA VAL A 114 -11.61 17.92 5.79
C VAL A 114 -11.78 17.00 6.99
N ARG A 115 -12.08 15.74 6.70
CA ARG A 115 -12.08 14.66 7.69
C ARG A 115 -11.27 13.50 7.16
N ILE A 116 -10.32 13.03 7.97
CA ILE A 116 -9.52 11.84 7.66
C ILE A 116 -10.04 10.68 8.49
N GLU A 117 -10.55 9.64 7.83
CA GLU A 117 -10.96 8.41 8.50
C GLU A 117 -9.85 7.36 8.50
N SER A 118 -9.64 6.73 9.66
CA SER A 118 -8.81 5.53 9.74
C SER A 118 -9.53 4.34 9.13
N CYS A 119 -8.86 3.62 8.23
CA CYS A 119 -9.37 2.41 7.59
C CYS A 119 -8.56 1.17 8.00
N GLY A 120 -9.20 0.02 7.96
CA GLY A 120 -8.57 -1.29 8.12
C GLY A 120 -8.10 -1.87 6.80
N LEU A 121 -8.31 -3.16 6.62
CA LEU A 121 -8.06 -3.87 5.38
C LEU A 121 -9.35 -4.01 4.59
N LEU A 122 -9.41 -3.36 3.44
CA LEU A 122 -10.44 -3.57 2.44
C LEU A 122 -10.08 -4.81 1.62
N VAL A 123 -11.06 -5.67 1.37
CA VAL A 123 -10.98 -6.78 0.41
C VAL A 123 -12.05 -6.57 -0.64
N ASN A 124 -11.69 -6.60 -1.91
CA ASN A 124 -12.66 -6.36 -2.96
C ASN A 124 -13.55 -7.62 -3.16
N PRO A 125 -14.89 -7.52 -3.08
CA PRO A 125 -15.78 -8.67 -3.27
C PRO A 125 -15.64 -9.35 -4.64
N THR A 126 -15.34 -8.58 -5.69
CA THR A 126 -15.12 -9.07 -7.06
C THR A 126 -13.78 -9.79 -7.21
N TYR A 127 -12.77 -9.35 -6.45
CA TYR A 127 -11.44 -9.96 -6.42
C TYR A 127 -11.03 -10.34 -4.99
N PRO A 128 -11.61 -11.41 -4.40
CA PRO A 128 -11.45 -11.76 -2.98
C PRO A 128 -10.01 -12.06 -2.53
N TYR A 129 -9.08 -12.21 -3.47
CA TYR A 129 -7.66 -12.43 -3.23
C TYR A 129 -6.84 -11.13 -3.20
N LEU A 130 -7.45 -9.98 -3.53
CA LEU A 130 -6.83 -8.65 -3.48
C LEU A 130 -7.31 -7.87 -2.26
N GLY A 131 -6.39 -7.13 -1.65
CA GLY A 131 -6.74 -6.23 -0.55
C GLY A 131 -5.88 -4.98 -0.44
N ALA A 132 -6.39 -3.96 0.22
CA ALA A 132 -5.70 -2.69 0.43
C ALA A 132 -5.97 -2.14 1.83
N SER A 133 -4.91 -1.61 2.43
CA SER A 133 -5.04 -0.66 3.54
C SER A 133 -4.52 0.67 3.05
N ILE A 134 -5.18 1.73 3.49
CA ILE A 134 -4.82 3.12 3.23
C ILE A 134 -4.51 3.80 4.56
N ASP A 135 -3.66 4.82 4.54
CA ASP A 135 -3.27 5.53 5.75
C ASP A 135 -4.40 6.48 6.22
N GLY A 136 -5.21 6.99 5.29
CA GLY A 136 -6.48 7.64 5.61
C GLY A 136 -7.42 7.79 4.42
N LEU A 137 -8.73 7.74 4.68
CA LEU A 137 -9.77 8.15 3.73
C LEU A 137 -10.06 9.64 3.92
N VAL A 138 -9.81 10.43 2.89
CA VAL A 138 -10.07 11.87 2.91
C VAL A 138 -11.51 12.11 2.51
N VAL A 139 -12.26 12.84 3.33
CA VAL A 139 -13.61 13.32 3.03
C VAL A 139 -13.62 14.84 3.13
N CYS A 140 -13.81 15.51 2.00
CA CYS A 140 -13.79 16.96 1.86
C CYS A 140 -14.95 17.40 0.97
N SER A 141 -15.70 18.44 1.37
CA SER A 141 -16.84 18.92 0.58
C SER A 141 -16.43 19.46 -0.80
N LYS A 142 -15.20 20.00 -0.90
CA LYS A 142 -14.65 20.60 -2.12
C LYS A 142 -13.95 19.60 -3.02
N CYS A 143 -13.15 18.69 -2.44
CA CYS A 143 -12.31 17.73 -3.19
C CYS A 143 -13.01 16.37 -3.39
N GLY A 144 -14.11 16.11 -2.69
CA GLY A 144 -14.77 14.81 -2.67
C GLY A 144 -14.08 13.81 -1.74
N THR A 145 -14.22 12.52 -2.08
CA THR A 145 -13.59 11.43 -1.33
C THR A 145 -12.32 10.97 -2.04
N GLY A 146 -11.24 10.82 -1.29
CA GLY A 146 -9.96 10.36 -1.80
C GLY A 146 -9.14 9.64 -0.75
N ILE A 147 -7.88 9.38 -1.06
CA ILE A 147 -6.95 8.67 -0.17
C ILE A 147 -5.81 9.60 0.21
N VAL A 148 -5.33 9.49 1.45
CA VAL A 148 -4.00 9.95 1.83
C VAL A 148 -3.12 8.73 2.07
N GLU A 149 -1.98 8.68 1.39
CA GLU A 149 -0.96 7.63 1.54
C GLU A 149 0.35 8.29 1.98
N VAL A 150 0.85 7.90 3.15
CA VAL A 150 1.97 8.54 3.83
C VAL A 150 3.22 7.68 3.76
N LYS A 151 4.38 8.30 3.50
CA LYS A 151 5.69 7.64 3.55
C LYS A 151 6.69 8.45 4.36
N CYS A 152 6.79 8.17 5.65
CA CYS A 152 7.87 8.72 6.48
C CYS A 152 9.22 8.08 6.11
N SER A 153 10.00 8.79 5.31
CA SER A 153 11.24 8.28 4.72
C SER A 153 12.37 8.10 5.74
N TYR A 154 12.80 6.86 6.01
CA TYR A 154 13.91 6.55 6.93
C TYR A 154 15.27 6.33 6.24
N GLY A 155 15.26 6.06 4.93
CA GLY A 155 16.39 5.57 4.15
C GLY A 155 17.68 6.40 4.29
N SER A 156 18.80 5.83 3.85
CA SER A 156 20.10 6.51 3.78
C SER A 156 20.33 7.04 2.37
N ASP A 157 20.94 8.21 2.28
CA ASP A 157 21.11 9.00 1.06
C ASP A 157 22.53 8.98 0.46
N VAL A 158 22.74 9.91 -0.48
CA VAL A 158 24.02 10.39 -0.99
C VAL A 158 24.77 11.22 0.07
N ASN A 159 25.94 10.74 0.50
CA ASN A 159 26.83 11.31 1.53
C ASN A 159 26.51 10.93 2.99
N ASP A 160 25.97 9.73 3.22
CA ASP A 160 25.73 9.14 4.55
C ASP A 160 24.76 9.94 5.45
N LYS A 161 23.96 10.84 4.87
CA LYS A 161 22.86 11.49 5.58
C LYS A 161 21.58 10.67 5.41
N PRO A 162 20.75 10.57 6.45
CA PRO A 162 19.50 9.85 6.32
C PRO A 162 18.40 10.78 5.79
N TRP A 163 17.56 10.28 4.87
CA TRP A 163 16.40 10.99 4.33
C TRP A 163 15.50 11.58 5.43
N ARG A 164 15.41 10.91 6.58
CA ARG A 164 14.63 11.36 7.75
C ARG A 164 15.05 12.72 8.34
N ASN A 165 16.24 13.20 7.98
CA ASN A 165 16.81 14.47 8.44
C ASN A 165 16.88 15.52 7.30
N MET A 166 16.15 15.30 6.22
CA MET A 166 16.24 16.09 5.00
C MET A 166 14.83 16.43 4.50
N LEU A 167 14.73 17.48 3.70
CA LEU A 167 13.51 17.79 2.98
C LEU A 167 13.33 16.79 1.83
N PRO A 168 12.09 16.43 1.46
CA PRO A 168 11.83 15.52 0.34
C PRO A 168 12.51 15.93 -0.97
N ILE A 169 12.62 17.24 -1.25
CA ILE A 169 13.30 17.79 -2.42
C ILE A 169 14.83 17.59 -2.38
N GLU A 170 15.42 17.47 -1.19
CA GLU A 170 16.84 17.14 -1.05
C GLU A 170 17.06 15.63 -1.25
N CYS A 171 16.12 14.81 -0.79
CA CYS A 171 16.16 13.36 -0.95
C CYS A 171 16.03 12.92 -2.42
N GLU A 172 15.29 13.67 -3.24
CA GLU A 172 15.09 13.44 -4.68
C GLU A 172 16.40 13.27 -5.46
N LYS A 173 17.48 13.92 -5.00
CA LYS A 173 18.82 13.82 -5.59
C LYS A 173 19.42 12.40 -5.49
N ASP A 174 18.90 11.56 -4.61
CA ASP A 174 19.22 10.13 -4.58
C ASP A 174 18.30 9.38 -5.56
N LYS A 175 18.89 8.69 -6.55
CA LYS A 175 18.18 7.84 -7.51
C LYS A 175 17.36 6.70 -6.88
N LYS A 176 17.59 6.39 -5.59
CA LYS A 176 16.80 5.41 -4.84
C LYS A 176 15.57 6.03 -4.18
N PHE A 177 15.48 7.35 -4.11
CA PHE A 177 14.29 8.03 -3.64
C PHE A 177 13.14 7.79 -4.62
N PHE A 178 11.93 7.79 -4.10
CA PHE A 178 10.75 7.30 -4.82
C PHE A 178 9.93 8.43 -5.46
N CYS A 179 10.37 9.66 -5.30
CA CYS A 179 9.77 10.82 -5.95
C CYS A 179 10.78 11.50 -6.87
N ILE A 180 10.26 12.24 -7.85
CA ILE A 180 10.99 13.02 -8.84
C ILE A 180 10.49 14.46 -8.84
N GLU A 181 11.38 15.41 -9.08
CA GLU A 181 11.01 16.82 -9.24
C GLU A 181 10.52 17.08 -10.67
N THR A 182 9.39 17.79 -10.81
CA THR A 182 8.87 18.30 -12.08
C THR A 182 8.24 19.66 -11.83
N ASP A 183 8.65 20.68 -12.58
CA ASP A 183 8.16 22.06 -12.43
C ASP A 183 8.18 22.58 -10.99
N SER A 184 9.29 22.33 -10.28
CA SER A 184 9.48 22.72 -8.87
C SER A 184 8.48 22.10 -7.88
N LYS A 185 7.86 20.98 -8.26
CA LYS A 185 7.00 20.16 -7.42
C LYS A 185 7.49 18.73 -7.40
N LEU A 186 7.26 18.07 -6.29
CA LEU A 186 7.66 16.68 -6.10
C LEU A 186 6.50 15.75 -6.42
N TYR A 187 6.72 14.77 -7.28
CA TYR A 187 5.74 13.76 -7.65
C TYR A 187 6.29 12.36 -7.38
N LEU A 188 5.41 11.43 -7.03
CA LEU A 188 5.78 10.02 -6.97
C LEU A 188 6.17 9.53 -8.37
N ASP A 189 7.34 8.88 -8.50
CA ASP A 189 7.78 8.31 -9.77
C ASP A 189 6.77 7.26 -10.25
N GLU A 190 6.28 7.43 -11.49
CA GLU A 190 5.25 6.59 -12.10
C GLU A 190 5.69 5.12 -12.24
N TYR A 191 7.00 4.88 -12.32
CA TYR A 191 7.56 3.54 -12.37
C TYR A 191 7.98 3.02 -11.00
N HIS A 192 7.86 3.79 -9.92
CA HIS A 192 8.22 3.30 -8.59
C HIS A 192 7.17 2.31 -8.04
N ASN A 193 7.57 1.41 -7.15
CA ASN A 193 6.66 0.39 -6.60
C ASN A 193 5.46 1.00 -5.84
N TYR A 194 5.64 2.18 -5.26
CA TYR A 194 4.57 2.89 -4.56
C TYR A 194 3.50 3.42 -5.52
N MET A 195 3.82 3.73 -6.78
CA MET A 195 2.79 4.13 -7.75
C MET A 195 1.80 2.99 -7.97
N TYR A 196 2.31 1.78 -8.20
CA TYR A 196 1.46 0.58 -8.30
C TYR A 196 0.69 0.26 -7.02
N GLN A 197 1.23 0.64 -5.85
CA GLN A 197 0.47 0.55 -4.60
C GLN A 197 -0.70 1.53 -4.59
N VAL A 198 -0.47 2.80 -4.93
CA VAL A 198 -1.50 3.84 -5.01
C VAL A 198 -2.58 3.44 -6.01
N GLN A 199 -2.20 3.01 -7.21
CA GLN A 199 -3.14 2.53 -8.23
C GLN A 199 -3.95 1.33 -7.73
N GLY A 200 -3.32 0.40 -7.00
CA GLY A 200 -3.99 -0.71 -6.35
C GLY A 200 -5.00 -0.29 -5.28
N GLN A 201 -4.67 0.72 -4.49
CA GLN A 201 -5.58 1.28 -3.48
C GLN A 201 -6.78 1.96 -4.17
N LEU A 202 -6.53 2.83 -5.15
CA LEU A 202 -7.58 3.50 -5.93
C LEU A 202 -8.53 2.51 -6.60
N ALA A 203 -7.99 1.49 -7.26
CA ALA A 203 -8.80 0.47 -7.93
C ALA A 203 -9.65 -0.35 -6.95
N LEU A 204 -9.13 -0.67 -5.77
CA LEU A 204 -9.85 -1.49 -4.79
C LEU A 204 -10.88 -0.67 -3.99
N TYR A 205 -10.61 0.60 -3.73
CA TYR A 205 -11.54 1.53 -3.06
C TYR A 205 -12.52 2.20 -4.02
N GLU A 206 -12.32 2.04 -5.34
CA GLU A 206 -13.11 2.69 -6.40
C GLU A 206 -13.10 4.22 -6.26
N LEU A 207 -11.91 4.79 -6.07
CA LEU A 207 -11.66 6.22 -5.91
C LEU A 207 -10.76 6.75 -7.02
N ASP A 208 -10.86 8.06 -7.28
CA ASP A 208 -10.20 8.70 -8.43
C ASP A 208 -8.85 9.36 -8.08
N TRP A 209 -8.59 9.63 -6.80
CA TRP A 209 -7.40 10.39 -6.40
C TRP A 209 -6.82 10.00 -5.04
N THR A 210 -5.50 10.17 -4.96
CA THR A 210 -4.69 9.99 -3.75
C THR A 210 -3.72 11.15 -3.62
N ASP A 211 -3.68 11.76 -2.43
CA ASP A 211 -2.55 12.59 -2.02
C ASP A 211 -1.45 11.70 -1.43
N PHE A 212 -0.28 11.71 -2.07
CA PHE A 212 0.89 10.96 -1.62
C PHE A 212 1.82 11.88 -0.83
N VAL A 213 1.92 11.66 0.48
CA VAL A 213 2.62 12.52 1.45
C VAL A 213 3.95 11.90 1.85
N VAL A 214 5.02 12.71 1.90
CA VAL A 214 6.40 12.26 2.19
C VAL A 214 7.04 13.09 3.28
#